data_AF-A0AAF0VN41-F1
#
_entry.id   AF-A0AAF0VN41-F1
#
_cell.length_a   1.000
_cell.length_b   1.000
_cell.length_c   1.000
_cell.angle_alpha   90.00
_cell.angle_beta   90.00
_cell.angle_gamma   90.00
#
_symmetry.space_group_name_H-M   'P 1'
#
loop_
_entity.id
_entity.type
_entity.pdbx_description
1 polymer ?
#
loop_
_entity_poly.entity_id
_entity_poly.type
_entity_poly.pdbx_seq_one_letter_code
_entity_poly.pdbx_strand_id
1 'polypeptide(L)'
;MPTDLDSTAASPEVTAADDETTADAHDNGLESSGDQRRAAGTGRRTTSLVGALAFVALPVVIIGLGGMAGWLKWVDGSSREARSAAGESVQAARDTTVALLSYQPGSVKESLEAAQSRLTGSFRDSYGQLIQEVVIPGAEAQKISAVANVAAAASVSASSRHAVALLFVNQTSTIGAGAPTDTASTVRVSLEKVDGRWLVSEFTPI
;
A
#
# COMPACT_ATOMS: atom_id res chain seq x y z
N MET A 1 -8.89 -52.42 -35.12
CA MET A 1 -10.15 -53.18 -34.95
C MET A 1 -10.18 -53.75 -33.53
N PRO A 2 -11.36 -53.93 -32.91
CA PRO A 2 -12.69 -53.65 -33.46
C PRO A 2 -13.64 -52.88 -32.52
N THR A 3 -14.73 -52.36 -33.12
CA THR A 3 -16.14 -52.35 -32.64
C THR A 3 -16.56 -51.77 -31.28
N ASP A 4 -17.76 -51.22 -31.11
CA ASP A 4 -18.76 -50.52 -31.97
C ASP A 4 -20.03 -50.34 -31.11
N LEU A 5 -21.10 -49.79 -31.72
CA LEU A 5 -22.51 -49.77 -31.27
C LEU A 5 -22.86 -48.57 -30.36
N ASP A 6 -23.54 -47.50 -30.80
CA ASP A 6 -24.69 -47.28 -31.73
C ASP A 6 -26.06 -47.17 -31.01
N SER A 7 -26.96 -46.39 -31.66
CA SER A 7 -28.43 -46.32 -31.47
C SER A 7 -28.97 -45.48 -30.30
N THR A 8 -30.16 -44.83 -30.38
CA THR A 8 -31.15 -44.47 -31.45
C THR A 8 -32.27 -43.67 -30.73
N ALA A 9 -32.95 -42.61 -31.20
CA ALA A 9 -33.10 -41.86 -32.48
C ALA A 9 -33.32 -40.34 -32.17
N ALA A 10 -33.84 -39.40 -33.00
CA ALA A 10 -34.28 -39.35 -34.40
C ALA A 10 -34.17 -37.89 -34.94
N SER A 11 -34.10 -37.74 -36.27
CA SER A 11 -34.34 -36.50 -37.04
C SER A 11 -35.85 -36.14 -37.08
N PRO A 12 -36.32 -35.04 -37.71
CA PRO A 12 -35.62 -34.01 -38.52
C PRO A 12 -35.83 -32.59 -37.92
N GLU A 13 -35.67 -31.42 -38.57
CA GLU A 13 -35.53 -31.09 -40.00
C GLU A 13 -34.67 -29.81 -40.26
N VAL A 14 -35.08 -28.96 -41.22
CA VAL A 14 -34.23 -28.05 -42.02
C VAL A 14 -35.01 -26.78 -42.41
N THR A 15 -34.34 -25.61 -42.40
CA THR A 15 -34.33 -24.53 -43.44
C THR A 15 -33.51 -23.34 -42.88
N ALA A 16 -32.30 -23.02 -43.37
CA ALA A 16 -31.92 -22.37 -44.64
C ALA A 16 -32.37 -20.90 -44.72
N ALA A 17 -31.58 -19.89 -45.11
CA ALA A 17 -30.17 -19.74 -45.54
C ALA A 17 -29.75 -18.26 -45.22
N ASP A 18 -28.49 -17.92 -44.90
CA ASP A 18 -27.32 -17.65 -45.77
C ASP A 18 -27.63 -16.81 -47.04
N ASP A 19 -26.81 -15.87 -47.52
CA ASP A 19 -25.70 -15.04 -46.98
C ASP A 19 -25.42 -13.91 -48.03
N GLU A 20 -24.43 -13.08 -47.75
CA GLU A 20 -23.45 -12.52 -48.70
C GLU A 20 -23.64 -11.13 -49.34
N THR A 21 -22.45 -10.55 -49.54
CA THR A 21 -22.13 -9.18 -49.96
C THR A 21 -21.70 -9.16 -51.44
N THR A 22 -21.52 -7.95 -51.97
CA THR A 22 -20.62 -7.57 -53.09
C THR A 22 -21.27 -7.36 -54.46
N ALA A 23 -20.56 -6.62 -55.33
CA ALA A 23 -21.08 -5.77 -56.40
C ALA A 23 -20.56 -6.17 -57.80
N ASP A 24 -20.77 -5.26 -58.78
CA ASP A 24 -20.42 -5.25 -60.22
C ASP A 24 -21.58 -5.60 -61.18
N ALA A 25 -21.71 -5.02 -62.40
CA ALA A 25 -21.14 -3.80 -63.02
C ALA A 25 -21.90 -3.48 -64.35
N HIS A 26 -21.76 -2.24 -64.87
CA HIS A 26 -22.14 -1.79 -66.24
C HIS A 26 -23.64 -1.93 -66.65
N ASP A 27 -24.15 -1.35 -67.74
CA ASP A 27 -23.90 -0.09 -68.48
C ASP A 27 -25.06 0.14 -69.49
N ASN A 28 -25.32 1.40 -69.86
CA ASN A 28 -26.12 1.87 -71.00
C ASN A 28 -27.59 1.42 -71.19
N GLY A 29 -28.49 2.42 -71.13
CA GLY A 29 -29.89 2.33 -71.58
C GLY A 29 -30.51 3.74 -71.67
N LEU A 30 -30.62 4.27 -72.89
CA LEU A 30 -30.95 5.67 -73.19
C LEU A 30 -32.46 5.99 -73.08
N GLU A 31 -32.76 7.27 -72.75
CA GLU A 31 -33.96 8.03 -73.16
C GLU A 31 -35.34 7.57 -72.63
N SER A 32 -36.38 8.41 -72.44
CA SER A 32 -36.51 9.89 -72.44
C SER A 32 -37.87 10.27 -71.79
N SER A 33 -38.00 11.54 -71.38
CA SER A 33 -39.26 12.29 -71.17
C SER A 33 -40.17 11.95 -69.96
N GLY A 34 -40.44 12.97 -69.13
CA GLY A 34 -41.40 12.87 -68.03
C GLY A 34 -41.32 14.00 -66.99
N ASP A 35 -41.35 15.28 -67.42
CA ASP A 35 -41.47 16.40 -66.47
C ASP A 35 -42.82 16.34 -65.72
N GLN A 36 -42.78 16.34 -64.38
CA GLN A 36 -43.63 17.25 -63.60
C GLN A 36 -43.31 17.33 -62.09
N ARG A 37 -43.35 18.58 -61.62
CA ARG A 37 -43.67 19.05 -60.25
C ARG A 37 -42.62 18.88 -59.14
N ARG A 38 -41.97 20.03 -58.86
CA ARG A 38 -41.49 20.41 -57.53
C ARG A 38 -42.53 20.13 -56.44
N ALA A 39 -42.11 19.44 -55.38
CA ALA A 39 -42.74 19.53 -54.05
C ALA A 39 -41.66 19.86 -53.02
N ALA A 40 -41.52 21.15 -52.67
CA ALA A 40 -40.67 21.57 -51.57
C ALA A 40 -41.38 21.27 -50.23
N GLY A 41 -41.12 20.10 -49.65
CA GLY A 41 -41.67 19.68 -48.36
C GLY A 41 -40.65 19.90 -47.23
N THR A 42 -40.80 20.98 -46.46
CA THR A 42 -39.85 21.33 -45.40
C THR A 42 -40.24 20.68 -44.06
N GLY A 43 -39.40 19.79 -43.51
CA GLY A 43 -39.49 19.35 -42.12
C GLY A 43 -39.13 17.87 -41.87
N ARG A 44 -38.73 17.45 -40.65
CA ARG A 44 -38.44 18.24 -39.43
C ARG A 44 -37.62 17.41 -38.43
N ARG A 45 -36.38 17.83 -38.16
CA ARG A 45 -35.66 17.75 -36.87
C ARG A 45 -35.97 16.54 -35.97
N THR A 46 -35.35 15.39 -36.21
CA THR A 46 -35.28 14.27 -35.23
C THR A 46 -33.91 14.13 -34.56
N THR A 47 -32.86 14.73 -35.13
CA THR A 47 -31.49 14.70 -34.60
C THR A 47 -31.25 15.55 -33.34
N SER A 48 -32.17 16.46 -32.99
CA SER A 48 -31.98 17.39 -31.86
C SER A 48 -32.07 16.73 -30.48
N LEU A 49 -32.78 15.62 -30.33
CA LEU A 49 -32.83 14.88 -29.05
C LEU A 49 -31.54 14.08 -28.82
N VAL A 50 -30.98 13.45 -29.86
CA VAL A 50 -29.69 12.76 -29.79
C VAL A 50 -28.56 13.75 -29.50
N GLY A 51 -28.56 14.91 -30.14
CA GLY A 51 -27.61 15.98 -29.86
C GLY A 51 -27.71 16.52 -28.43
N ALA A 52 -28.93 16.75 -27.92
CA ALA A 52 -29.14 17.20 -26.55
C ALA A 52 -28.72 16.15 -25.51
N LEU A 53 -29.04 14.87 -25.75
CA LEU A 53 -28.65 13.77 -24.85
C LEU A 53 -27.13 13.57 -24.84
N ALA A 54 -26.46 13.68 -25.99
CA ALA A 54 -25.00 13.67 -26.09
C ALA A 54 -24.36 14.85 -25.34
N PHE A 55 -24.96 16.05 -25.42
CA PHE A 55 -24.47 17.25 -24.74
C PHE A 55 -24.59 17.17 -23.21
N VAL A 56 -25.48 16.33 -22.67
CA VAL A 56 -25.59 16.06 -21.21
C VAL A 56 -24.79 14.83 -20.79
N ALA A 57 -24.74 13.77 -21.62
CA ALA A 57 -23.96 12.57 -21.34
C ALA A 57 -22.45 12.86 -21.29
N LEU A 58 -21.93 13.67 -22.23
CA LEU A 58 -20.51 14.00 -22.31
C LEU A 58 -19.95 14.66 -21.03
N PRO A 59 -20.53 15.75 -20.46
CA PRO A 59 -20.05 16.33 -19.21
C PRO A 59 -20.22 15.40 -18.00
N VAL A 60 -21.28 14.58 -17.96
CA VAL A 60 -21.44 13.57 -16.88
C VAL A 60 -20.32 12.53 -16.92
N VAL A 61 -19.94 12.05 -18.11
CA VAL A 61 -18.80 11.14 -18.28
C VAL A 61 -17.49 11.82 -17.89
N ILE A 62 -17.26 13.08 -18.29
CA ILE A 62 -16.06 13.84 -17.92
C ILE A 62 -15.96 14.03 -16.39
N ILE A 63 -17.06 14.38 -15.72
CA ILE A 63 -17.10 14.54 -14.26
C ILE A 63 -16.88 13.18 -13.57
N GLY A 64 -17.50 12.10 -14.07
CA GLY A 64 -17.30 10.75 -13.54
C GLY A 64 -15.85 10.28 -13.65
N LEU A 65 -15.23 10.46 -14.82
CA LEU A 65 -13.80 10.15 -15.03
C LEU A 65 -12.88 11.03 -14.18
N GLY A 66 -13.17 12.33 -14.06
CA GLY A 66 -12.41 13.26 -13.22
C GLY A 66 -12.48 12.91 -11.73
N GLY A 67 -13.67 12.59 -11.23
CA GLY A 67 -13.88 12.13 -9.86
C GLY A 67 -13.18 10.79 -9.58
N MET A 68 -13.29 9.83 -10.51
CA MET A 68 -12.61 8.53 -10.41
C MET A 68 -11.08 8.67 -10.42
N ALA A 69 -10.53 9.49 -11.32
CA ALA A 69 -9.09 9.76 -11.38
C ALA A 69 -8.58 10.50 -10.14
N GLY A 70 -9.34 11.46 -9.62
CA GLY A 70 -9.05 12.15 -8.36
C GLY A 70 -9.03 11.19 -7.16
N TRP A 71 -10.03 10.30 -7.07
CA TRP A 71 -10.11 9.28 -6.02
C TRP A 71 -8.97 8.26 -6.11
N LEU A 72 -8.67 7.73 -7.30
CA LEU A 72 -7.51 6.84 -7.50
C LEU A 72 -6.21 7.52 -7.07
N LYS A 73 -5.97 8.76 -7.50
CA LYS A 73 -4.76 9.52 -7.14
C LYS A 73 -4.63 9.72 -5.63
N TRP A 74 -5.74 9.94 -4.93
CA TRP A 74 -5.74 10.08 -3.47
C TRP A 74 -5.42 8.75 -2.76
N VAL A 75 -6.03 7.64 -3.20
CA VAL A 75 -5.74 6.29 -2.69
C VAL A 75 -4.28 5.89 -2.94
N ASP A 76 -3.75 6.17 -4.14
CA ASP A 76 -2.35 5.91 -4.49
C ASP A 76 -1.37 6.75 -3.67
N GLY A 77 -1.67 8.03 -3.48
CA GLY A 77 -0.85 8.95 -2.67
C GLY A 77 -0.77 8.49 -1.21
N SER A 78 -1.92 8.26 -0.58
CA SER A 78 -2.03 7.74 0.78
C SER A 78 -1.30 6.40 0.95
N SER A 79 -1.46 5.49 -0.02
CA SER A 79 -0.78 4.19 -0.03
C SER A 79 0.74 4.29 -0.19
N ARG A 80 1.26 5.32 -0.86
CA ARG A 80 2.72 5.56 -0.99
C ARG A 80 3.29 6.14 0.29
N GLU A 81 2.61 7.11 0.88
CA GLU A 81 3.02 7.73 2.15
C GLU A 81 3.04 6.70 3.28
N ALA A 82 1.99 5.87 3.41
CA ALA A 82 1.94 4.80 4.41
C ALA A 82 3.06 3.75 4.24
N ARG A 83 3.45 3.40 3.01
CA ARG A 83 4.59 2.49 2.76
C ARG A 83 5.93 3.12 3.12
N SER A 84 6.14 4.41 2.82
CA SER A 84 7.35 5.14 3.23
C SER A 84 7.44 5.22 4.76
N ALA A 85 6.34 5.64 5.41
CA ALA A 85 6.21 5.68 6.85
C ALA A 85 6.49 4.32 7.50
N ALA A 86 5.97 3.21 6.95
CA ALA A 86 6.25 1.86 7.44
C ALA A 86 7.75 1.51 7.36
N GLY A 87 8.41 1.79 6.23
CA GLY A 87 9.85 1.53 6.08
C GLY A 87 10.71 2.38 7.01
N GLU A 88 10.47 3.69 7.03
CA GLU A 88 11.18 4.66 7.88
C GLU A 88 11.00 4.35 9.38
N SER A 89 9.77 4.08 9.83
CA SER A 89 9.48 3.82 11.24
C SER A 89 10.01 2.46 11.71
N VAL A 90 9.93 1.41 10.90
CA VAL A 90 10.55 0.12 11.23
C VAL A 90 12.07 0.25 11.34
N GLN A 91 12.71 1.02 10.46
CA GLN A 91 14.15 1.27 10.57
C GLN A 91 14.50 2.10 11.82
N ALA A 92 13.78 3.19 12.08
CA ALA A 92 13.95 3.98 13.30
C ALA A 92 13.71 3.16 14.59
N ALA A 93 12.74 2.24 14.57
CA ALA A 93 12.48 1.31 15.67
C ALA A 93 13.65 0.35 15.88
N ARG A 94 14.21 -0.23 14.82
CA ARG A 94 15.41 -1.09 14.89
C ARG A 94 16.58 -0.32 15.52
N ASP A 95 16.92 0.83 14.95
CA ASP A 95 18.09 1.62 15.33
C ASP A 95 17.96 2.18 16.76
N THR A 96 16.74 2.52 17.19
CA THR A 96 16.47 2.96 18.57
C THR A 96 16.51 1.79 19.54
N THR A 97 15.93 0.63 19.18
CA THR A 97 15.95 -0.58 20.04
C THR A 97 17.37 -1.07 20.30
N VAL A 98 18.24 -1.08 19.28
CA VAL A 98 19.67 -1.40 19.46
C VAL A 98 20.33 -0.40 20.42
N ALA A 99 20.05 0.90 20.28
CA ALA A 99 20.62 1.94 21.15
C ALA A 99 20.12 1.87 22.61
N LEU A 100 18.84 1.53 22.82
CA LEU A 100 18.26 1.40 24.17
C LEU A 100 18.78 0.19 24.94
N LEU A 101 19.09 -0.90 24.23
CA LEU A 101 19.40 -2.22 24.80
C LEU A 101 20.88 -2.63 24.67
N SER A 102 21.73 -1.77 24.10
CA SER A 102 23.17 -1.99 23.98
C SER A 102 23.96 -0.94 24.74
N TYR A 103 24.80 -1.35 25.67
CA TYR A 103 25.67 -0.48 26.45
C TYR A 103 26.88 -1.23 26.98
N GLN A 104 27.91 -0.48 27.38
CA GLN A 104 29.12 -1.02 28.01
C GLN A 104 29.51 -0.15 29.21
N PRO A 105 30.16 -0.69 30.25
CA PRO A 105 30.41 0.04 31.50
C PRO A 105 31.14 1.37 31.32
N GLY A 106 32.07 1.45 30.36
CA GLY A 106 32.86 2.67 30.11
C GLY A 106 32.15 3.77 29.32
N SER A 107 31.00 3.48 28.69
CA SER A 107 30.25 4.42 27.84
C SER A 107 28.74 4.40 28.09
N VAL A 108 28.27 3.74 29.15
CA VAL A 108 26.85 3.51 29.43
C VAL A 108 26.07 4.81 29.50
N LYS A 109 26.60 5.83 30.19
CA LYS A 109 25.97 7.15 30.29
C LYS A 109 25.73 7.78 28.92
N GLU A 110 26.80 7.96 28.13
CA GLU A 110 26.71 8.57 26.79
C GLU A 110 25.80 7.76 25.84
N SER A 111 25.90 6.43 25.87
CA SER A 111 25.11 5.54 25.00
C SER A 111 23.61 5.64 25.31
N LEU A 112 23.22 5.61 26.59
CA LEU A 112 21.82 5.66 27.00
C LEU A 112 21.24 7.08 26.97
N GLU A 113 22.03 8.13 27.24
CA GLU A 113 21.60 9.53 27.02
C GLU A 113 21.39 9.82 25.52
N ALA A 114 22.28 9.33 24.64
CA ALA A 114 22.07 9.39 23.19
C ALA A 114 20.83 8.60 22.75
N ALA A 115 20.56 7.43 23.36
CA ALA A 115 19.32 6.68 23.11
C ALA A 115 18.07 7.44 23.58
N GLN A 116 18.11 8.11 24.75
CA GLN A 116 17.01 8.93 25.25
C GLN A 116 16.62 10.06 24.27
N SER A 117 17.58 10.62 23.52
CA SER A 117 17.30 11.64 22.50
C SER A 117 16.43 11.15 21.32
N ARG A 118 16.29 9.83 21.16
CA ARG A 118 15.45 9.16 20.15
C ARG A 118 14.04 8.82 20.69
N LEU A 119 13.74 9.21 21.93
CA LEU A 119 12.47 8.96 22.59
C LEU A 119 11.61 10.22 22.64
N THR A 120 10.30 10.04 22.79
CA THR A 120 9.32 11.11 22.99
C THR A 120 8.25 10.71 24.02
N GLY A 121 7.40 11.67 24.38
CA GLY A 121 6.33 11.48 25.37
C GLY A 121 6.85 11.06 26.75
N SER A 122 5.95 10.50 27.56
CA SER A 122 6.26 10.03 28.92
C SER A 122 7.31 8.92 28.97
N PHE A 123 7.41 8.09 27.92
CA PHE A 123 8.41 7.03 27.84
C PHE A 123 9.84 7.56 27.91
N ARG A 124 10.11 8.72 27.28
CA ARG A 124 11.41 9.40 27.37
C ARG A 124 11.79 9.74 28.82
N ASP A 125 10.82 10.20 29.59
CA ASP A 125 11.04 10.66 30.96
C ASP A 125 11.22 9.47 31.91
N SER A 126 10.34 8.47 31.82
CA SER A 126 10.46 7.21 32.59
C SER A 126 11.75 6.45 32.28
N TYR A 127 12.17 6.40 31.01
CA TYR A 127 13.46 5.84 30.62
C TYR A 127 14.63 6.64 31.23
N GLY A 128 14.56 7.97 31.16
CA GLY A 128 15.56 8.86 31.76
C GLY A 128 15.78 8.63 33.26
N GLN A 129 14.68 8.47 34.00
CA GLN A 129 14.75 8.13 35.43
C GLN A 129 15.39 6.76 35.66
N LEU A 130 14.91 5.73 34.94
CA LEU A 130 15.42 4.36 35.08
C LEU A 130 16.93 4.25 34.79
N ILE A 131 17.42 4.94 33.75
CA ILE A 131 18.86 4.88 33.42
C ILE A 131 19.73 5.60 34.45
N GLN A 132 19.26 6.71 35.01
CA GLN A 132 20.02 7.48 36.01
C GLN A 132 20.01 6.81 37.40
N GLU A 133 18.88 6.26 37.82
CA GLU A 133 18.73 5.66 39.16
C GLU A 133 19.23 4.22 39.24
N VAL A 134 19.12 3.44 38.14
CA VAL A 134 19.35 1.99 38.17
C VAL A 134 20.41 1.53 37.16
N VAL A 135 20.25 1.84 35.87
CA VAL A 135 21.04 1.18 34.81
C VAL A 135 22.49 1.66 34.78
N ILE A 136 22.73 2.98 34.80
CA ILE A 136 24.10 3.55 34.78
C ILE A 136 24.89 3.11 36.03
N PRO A 137 24.40 3.30 37.28
CA PRO A 137 25.13 2.86 38.47
C PRO A 137 25.34 1.35 38.51
N GLY A 138 24.34 0.55 38.10
CA GLY A 138 24.45 -0.91 38.07
C GLY A 138 25.48 -1.40 37.04
N ALA A 139 25.47 -0.82 35.84
CA ALA A 139 26.39 -1.19 34.76
C ALA A 139 27.85 -0.82 35.08
N GLU A 140 28.09 0.35 35.68
CA GLU A 140 29.43 0.77 36.12
C GLU A 140 29.94 -0.10 37.29
N ALA A 141 29.13 -0.30 38.32
CA ALA A 141 29.53 -1.03 39.53
C ALA A 141 29.76 -2.54 39.29
N GLN A 142 28.87 -3.20 38.55
CA GLN A 142 28.95 -4.64 38.27
C GLN A 142 29.66 -4.95 36.95
N LYS A 143 30.12 -3.93 36.22
CA LYS A 143 30.72 -4.05 34.87
C LYS A 143 29.83 -4.83 33.91
N ILE A 144 28.54 -4.46 33.84
CA ILE A 144 27.57 -5.09 32.94
C ILE A 144 27.72 -4.48 31.55
N SER A 145 27.86 -5.34 30.54
CA SER A 145 27.70 -4.99 29.14
C SER A 145 26.52 -5.74 28.55
N ALA A 146 25.81 -5.09 27.64
CA ALA A 146 24.73 -5.68 26.86
C ALA A 146 24.90 -5.29 25.39
N VAL A 147 24.59 -6.20 24.47
CA VAL A 147 24.57 -5.97 23.03
C VAL A 147 23.29 -6.57 22.48
N ALA A 148 22.46 -5.74 21.84
CA ALA A 148 21.20 -6.15 21.24
C ALA A 148 21.29 -6.16 19.70
N ASN A 149 20.66 -7.16 19.09
CA ASN A 149 20.51 -7.32 17.65
C ASN A 149 19.04 -7.57 17.31
N VAL A 150 18.51 -6.84 16.33
CA VAL A 150 17.13 -7.00 15.88
C VAL A 150 17.07 -7.96 14.68
N ALA A 151 16.96 -9.25 14.99
CA ALA A 151 16.95 -10.34 14.01
C ALA A 151 15.83 -10.18 12.97
N ALA A 152 14.65 -9.74 13.39
CA ALA A 152 13.54 -9.44 12.49
C ALA A 152 12.71 -8.26 13.02
N ALA A 153 12.08 -7.51 12.11
CA ALA A 153 11.12 -6.48 12.47
C ALA A 153 10.09 -6.31 11.35
N ALA A 154 8.84 -6.04 11.73
CA ALA A 154 7.73 -5.82 10.82
C ALA A 154 6.91 -4.59 11.24
N SER A 155 6.33 -3.89 10.27
CA SER A 155 5.34 -2.85 10.52
C SER A 155 4.00 -3.51 10.87
N VAL A 156 3.44 -3.19 12.03
CA VAL A 156 2.09 -3.58 12.45
C VAL A 156 1.07 -2.58 11.91
N SER A 157 1.39 -1.29 12.02
CA SER A 157 0.60 -0.19 11.45
C SER A 157 1.50 1.00 11.12
N ALA A 158 1.14 1.78 10.11
CA ALA A 158 1.85 3.00 9.77
C ALA A 158 0.88 4.05 9.19
N SER A 159 1.06 5.29 9.60
CA SER A 159 0.38 6.50 9.13
C SER A 159 1.41 7.62 8.94
N SER A 160 0.99 8.79 8.47
CA SER A 160 1.88 9.93 8.25
C SER A 160 2.61 10.43 9.52
N ARG A 161 2.04 10.19 10.71
CA ARG A 161 2.56 10.70 12.00
C ARG A 161 2.73 9.67 13.11
N HIS A 162 2.13 8.48 12.99
CA HIS A 162 2.20 7.44 14.01
C HIS A 162 2.39 6.06 13.35
N ALA A 163 3.21 5.20 13.96
CA ALA A 163 3.46 3.86 13.49
C ALA A 163 3.69 2.91 14.67
N VAL A 164 3.42 1.62 14.46
CA VAL A 164 3.73 0.56 15.42
C VAL A 164 4.53 -0.51 14.70
N ALA A 165 5.68 -0.86 15.27
CA ALA A 165 6.55 -1.94 14.79
C ALA A 165 6.61 -3.09 15.80
N LEU A 166 6.76 -4.31 15.30
CA LEU A 166 7.04 -5.50 16.10
C LEU A 166 8.45 -5.98 15.79
N LEU A 167 9.28 -6.12 16.82
CA LEU A 167 10.70 -6.46 16.70
C LEU A 167 10.99 -7.76 17.47
N PHE A 168 11.79 -8.63 16.85
CA PHE A 168 12.40 -9.79 17.48
C PHE A 168 13.85 -9.45 17.80
N VAL A 169 14.19 -9.44 19.09
CA VAL A 169 15.45 -8.94 19.61
C VAL A 169 16.21 -10.06 20.31
N ASN A 170 17.43 -10.32 19.85
CA ASN A 170 18.39 -11.15 20.56
C ASN A 170 19.33 -10.21 21.31
N GLN A 171 19.54 -10.45 22.60
CA GLN A 171 20.47 -9.69 23.44
C GLN A 171 21.48 -10.65 24.06
N THR A 172 22.77 -10.30 23.95
CA THR A 172 23.85 -10.94 24.68
C THR A 172 24.25 -10.01 25.82
N SER A 173 24.27 -10.50 27.06
CA SER A 173 24.70 -9.76 28.24
C SER A 173 25.92 -10.42 28.88
N THR A 174 26.79 -9.65 29.55
CA THR A 174 27.96 -10.16 30.26
C THR A 174 28.23 -9.29 31.49
N ILE A 175 28.51 -9.94 32.63
CA ILE A 175 28.77 -9.29 33.91
C ILE A 175 30.25 -9.49 34.26
N GLY A 176 31.03 -8.40 34.29
CA GLY A 176 32.47 -8.45 34.57
C GLY A 176 33.23 -9.32 33.58
N ALA A 177 33.83 -10.41 34.07
CA ALA A 177 34.53 -11.42 33.27
C ALA A 177 33.81 -12.79 33.27
N GLY A 178 32.50 -12.79 33.57
CA GLY A 178 31.67 -13.99 33.53
C GLY A 178 31.38 -14.48 32.11
N ALA A 179 30.69 -15.61 32.00
CA ALA A 179 30.22 -16.13 30.71
C ALA A 179 29.11 -15.22 30.13
N PRO A 180 29.07 -14.99 28.81
CA PRO A 180 27.95 -14.33 28.16
C PRO A 180 26.65 -15.11 28.33
N THR A 181 25.53 -14.39 28.48
CA THR A 181 24.17 -14.94 28.54
C THR A 181 23.34 -14.35 27.41
N ASP A 182 22.83 -15.21 26.54
CA ASP A 182 21.94 -14.82 25.45
C ASP A 182 20.47 -14.87 25.87
N THR A 183 19.66 -13.96 25.35
CA THR A 183 18.22 -13.89 25.59
C THR A 183 17.51 -13.41 24.33
N ALA A 184 16.47 -14.13 23.90
CA ALA A 184 15.59 -13.71 22.81
C ALA A 184 14.28 -13.16 23.40
N SER A 185 13.80 -12.05 22.84
CA SER A 185 12.56 -11.38 23.26
C SER A 185 11.81 -10.79 22.07
N THR A 186 10.51 -10.56 22.23
CA THR A 186 9.70 -9.84 21.24
C THR A 186 9.18 -8.57 21.86
N VAL A 187 9.30 -7.44 21.17
CA VAL A 187 8.91 -6.12 21.66
C VAL A 187 8.04 -5.39 20.65
N ARG A 188 6.96 -4.78 21.13
CA ARG A 188 6.15 -3.82 20.39
C ARG A 188 6.72 -2.42 20.65
N VAL A 189 6.96 -1.68 19.57
CA VAL A 189 7.51 -0.33 19.60
C VAL A 189 6.51 0.62 18.96
N SER A 190 6.00 1.58 19.72
CA SER A 190 5.15 2.66 19.21
C SER A 190 6.03 3.86 18.86
N LEU A 191 5.80 4.45 17.69
CA LEU A 191 6.58 5.57 17.16
C LEU A 191 5.70 6.74 16.74
N GLU A 192 6.21 7.94 16.96
CA GLU A 192 5.58 9.20 16.57
C GLU A 192 6.56 10.06 15.75
N LYS A 193 6.04 10.73 14.72
CA LYS A 193 6.81 11.64 13.87
C LYS A 193 6.78 13.05 14.46
N VAL A 194 7.89 13.44 15.08
CA VAL A 194 8.11 14.75 15.70
C VAL A 194 9.22 15.47 14.93
N ASP A 195 8.94 16.69 14.46
CA ASP A 195 9.86 17.50 13.65
C ASP A 195 10.48 16.73 12.46
N GLY A 196 9.65 15.92 11.80
CA GLY A 196 10.04 15.08 10.66
C GLY A 196 10.81 13.80 11.01
N ARG A 197 11.20 13.60 12.28
CA ARG A 197 11.92 12.40 12.76
C ARG A 197 10.98 11.43 13.47
N TRP A 198 11.18 10.14 13.25
CA TRP A 198 10.50 9.10 14.02
C TRP A 198 11.19 8.92 15.37
N LEU A 199 10.44 9.14 16.45
CA LEU A 199 10.88 8.94 17.83
C LEU A 199 10.01 7.85 18.47
N VAL A 200 10.59 7.03 19.34
CA VAL A 200 9.85 5.99 20.06
C VAL A 200 9.07 6.62 21.22
N SER A 201 7.75 6.45 21.23
CA SER A 201 6.85 6.93 22.30
C SER A 201 6.43 5.84 23.29
N GLU A 202 6.62 4.57 22.94
CA GLU A 202 6.34 3.43 23.83
C GLU A 202 7.19 2.21 23.45
N PHE A 203 7.59 1.42 24.46
CA PHE A 203 8.38 0.20 24.28
C PHE A 203 7.88 -0.88 25.23
N THR A 204 7.20 -1.90 24.69
CA THR A 204 6.42 -2.85 25.47
C THR A 204 6.77 -4.29 25.07
N PRO A 205 7.39 -5.10 25.97
CA PRO A 205 7.57 -6.53 25.75
C PRO A 205 6.22 -7.25 25.61
N ILE A 206 6.19 -8.35 24.83
CA ILE A 206 4.99 -9.20 24.64
C ILE A 206 5.27 -10.68 24.87
#